data_AF-A0A925NBJ3-F1
#
_entry.id   AF-A0A925NBJ3-F1
#
_cell.length_a   1.000
_cell.length_b   1.000
_cell.length_c   1.000
_cell.angle_alpha   90.00
_cell.angle_beta   90.00
_cell.angle_gamma   90.00
#
_symmetry.space_group_name_H-M   'P 1'
#
loop_
_entity.id
_entity.type
_entity.pdbx_description
1 polymer ?
#
loop_
_entity_poly.entity_id
_entity_poly.type
_entity_poly.pdbx_seq_one_letter_code
_entity_poly.pdbx_strand_id
1 'polypeptide(L)'
;DTPPAWTTPQASEDPATVSAAGSATIDGDKLGDALAAARTQALKELAERIRVSVSSSVKLNDSKVSEGGKQVLRSSIESVAEATTSVTLQNVRVDQQWVDAKRCQAWVRVSVSRADFDRARKRDMLLALGKQVSAMLATAEDASKPLPQRDSSAAAASSLLGTNDFREVPEVPVAALKLRLGGVDKMLQKMKQDEKRLLGLAQSHVEAYAEFKSATNPVERLESAGRALRPLRTLMAASWVPDESTIGFVPQTRLVSLLSDAGYPCLARQAGQDKSACAAPELAQERQKEYFAGREVVLSCGMRLGGKAAPWVKACASLAESLAKLGARTEIDAPIPKSPAAGVTTIRLMADGRVSSRTDPEDKTQGHRFEGTVSAQVRGLDSPIDDSYQALTGWNPVSTAMATDILALSAAKRLVERIGQSWQ
;
A
#
# COMPACT_ATOMS: atom_id res chain seq x y z
N ASP A 1 -27.22 -64.58 34.37
CA ASP A 1 -26.65 -63.23 34.17
C ASP A 1 -27.12 -62.63 32.87
N THR A 2 -28.15 -61.80 32.96
CA THR A 2 -28.65 -61.01 31.82
C THR A 2 -27.93 -59.66 31.86
N PRO A 3 -27.34 -59.19 30.74
CA PRO A 3 -26.65 -57.90 30.72
C PRO A 3 -27.63 -56.78 31.10
N PRO A 4 -27.23 -55.83 31.97
CA PRO A 4 -28.05 -54.67 32.26
C PRO A 4 -28.34 -53.85 31.01
N ALA A 5 -29.55 -53.28 30.90
CA ALA A 5 -29.98 -52.53 29.72
C ALA A 5 -29.01 -51.40 29.31
N TRP A 6 -28.32 -50.78 30.28
CA TRP A 6 -27.35 -49.70 30.04
C TRP A 6 -26.06 -50.12 29.35
N THR A 7 -25.79 -51.43 29.24
CA THR A 7 -24.64 -51.96 28.49
C THR A 7 -24.92 -52.02 26.98
N THR A 8 -26.13 -51.64 26.54
CA THR A 8 -26.52 -51.59 25.13
C THR A 8 -26.62 -50.14 24.61
N PRO A 9 -26.32 -49.87 23.32
CA PRO A 9 -26.27 -48.51 22.77
C PRO A 9 -27.58 -47.72 22.77
N GLN A 10 -28.73 -48.39 22.97
CA GLN A 10 -30.08 -47.80 22.92
C GLN A 10 -30.70 -47.58 24.31
N ALA A 11 -29.90 -47.64 25.37
CA ALA A 11 -30.39 -47.41 26.72
C ALA A 11 -31.02 -46.02 26.85
N SER A 12 -32.21 -45.96 27.46
CA SER A 12 -32.90 -44.69 27.73
C SER A 12 -32.04 -43.81 28.63
N GLU A 13 -31.75 -42.58 28.19
CA GLU A 13 -31.08 -41.59 29.01
C GLU A 13 -32.05 -40.94 30.00
N ASP A 14 -31.54 -40.65 31.20
CA ASP A 14 -32.26 -39.86 32.18
C ASP A 14 -32.19 -38.37 31.76
N PRO A 15 -33.32 -37.64 31.71
CA PRO A 15 -33.31 -36.23 31.32
C PRO A 15 -32.44 -35.34 32.23
N ALA A 16 -32.16 -35.74 33.47
CA ALA A 16 -31.35 -34.96 34.41
C ALA A 16 -29.83 -35.21 34.27
N THR A 17 -29.41 -36.32 33.65
CA THR A 17 -28.01 -36.74 33.62
C THR A 17 -27.56 -37.20 32.24
N VAL A 18 -26.30 -36.94 31.90
CA VAL A 18 -25.67 -37.51 30.70
C VAL A 18 -24.82 -38.68 31.15
N SER A 19 -25.08 -39.85 30.57
CA SER A 19 -24.37 -41.09 30.91
C SER A 19 -23.53 -41.59 29.75
N ALA A 20 -22.44 -42.28 30.06
CA ALA A 20 -21.77 -43.15 29.11
C ALA A 20 -21.32 -44.44 29.78
N ALA A 21 -21.19 -45.49 28.99
CA ALA A 21 -20.69 -46.77 29.42
C ALA A 21 -19.35 -47.06 28.73
N GLY A 22 -18.40 -47.60 29.47
CA GLY A 22 -17.14 -48.12 28.97
C GLY A 22 -16.97 -49.56 29.39
N SER A 23 -16.23 -50.32 28.59
CA SER A 23 -15.93 -51.72 28.86
C SER A 23 -14.43 -51.99 28.78
N ALA A 24 -13.95 -52.95 29.54
CA ALA A 24 -12.57 -53.41 29.45
C ALA A 24 -12.50 -54.91 29.73
N THR A 25 -11.54 -55.58 29.10
CA THR A 25 -11.30 -57.01 29.32
C THR A 25 -10.67 -57.23 30.69
N ILE A 26 -11.09 -58.29 31.36
CA ILE A 26 -10.53 -58.77 32.63
C ILE A 26 -9.42 -59.77 32.28
N ASP A 27 -8.20 -59.46 32.69
CA ASP A 27 -7.03 -60.33 32.50
C ASP A 27 -6.60 -60.92 33.86
N GLY A 28 -6.86 -62.21 34.06
CA GLY A 28 -6.64 -62.91 35.34
C GLY A 28 -7.45 -62.31 36.50
N ASP A 29 -6.86 -62.25 37.71
CA ASP A 29 -7.52 -61.76 38.93
C ASP A 29 -7.58 -60.21 39.05
N LYS A 30 -7.28 -59.48 37.97
CA LYS A 30 -7.15 -58.01 37.98
C LYS A 30 -8.46 -57.27 37.67
N LEU A 31 -9.54 -57.64 38.35
CA LEU A 31 -10.84 -57.00 38.17
C LEU A 31 -10.79 -55.48 38.45
N GLY A 32 -10.02 -55.04 39.44
CA GLY A 32 -9.85 -53.62 39.78
C GLY A 32 -9.28 -52.79 38.63
N ASP A 33 -8.25 -53.32 37.94
CA ASP A 33 -7.63 -52.66 36.79
C ASP A 33 -8.59 -52.59 35.61
N ALA A 34 -9.34 -53.67 35.35
CA ALA A 34 -10.36 -53.70 34.32
C ALA A 34 -11.49 -52.68 34.60
N LEU A 35 -11.94 -52.54 35.85
CA LEU A 35 -12.93 -51.52 36.23
C LEU A 35 -12.37 -50.10 36.07
N ALA A 36 -11.11 -49.86 36.41
CA ALA A 36 -10.46 -48.56 36.22
C ALA A 36 -10.29 -48.21 34.71
N ALA A 37 -9.92 -49.18 33.89
CA ALA A 37 -9.83 -49.03 32.44
C ALA A 37 -11.22 -48.78 31.81
N ALA A 38 -12.23 -49.55 32.19
CA ALA A 38 -13.61 -49.37 31.75
C ALA A 38 -14.16 -47.98 32.14
N ARG A 39 -13.85 -47.50 33.35
CA ARG A 39 -14.18 -46.13 33.78
C ARG A 39 -13.50 -45.08 32.89
N THR A 40 -12.23 -45.26 32.58
CA THR A 40 -11.47 -44.34 31.72
C THR A 40 -12.07 -44.29 30.31
N GLN A 41 -12.47 -45.44 29.76
CA GLN A 41 -13.17 -45.51 28.48
C GLN A 41 -14.54 -44.82 28.52
N ALA A 42 -15.30 -45.00 29.60
CA ALA A 42 -16.60 -44.34 29.78
C ALA A 42 -16.46 -42.81 29.83
N LEU A 43 -15.42 -42.29 30.51
CA LEU A 43 -15.09 -40.87 30.53
C LEU A 43 -14.69 -40.35 29.14
N LYS A 44 -13.90 -41.12 28.39
CA LYS A 44 -13.52 -40.77 27.01
C LYS A 44 -14.75 -40.65 26.11
N GLU A 45 -15.72 -41.56 26.25
CA GLU A 45 -16.96 -41.52 25.49
C GLU A 45 -17.81 -40.27 25.80
N LEU A 46 -17.89 -39.86 27.07
CA LEU A 46 -18.52 -38.58 27.44
C LEU A 46 -17.82 -37.38 26.80
N ALA A 47 -16.49 -37.37 26.79
CA ALA A 47 -15.71 -36.30 26.18
C ALA A 47 -15.90 -36.26 24.64
N GLU A 48 -15.96 -37.42 23.98
CA GLU A 48 -16.21 -37.51 22.53
C GLU A 48 -17.62 -36.98 22.16
N ARG A 49 -18.63 -37.24 22.99
CA ARG A 49 -19.96 -36.64 22.79
C ARG A 49 -19.94 -35.12 22.83
N ILE A 50 -19.19 -34.53 23.77
CA ILE A 50 -18.97 -33.07 23.81
C ILE A 50 -18.26 -32.62 22.55
N ARG A 51 -17.17 -33.29 22.16
CA ARG A 51 -16.38 -32.95 20.97
C ARG A 51 -17.21 -32.93 19.69
N VAL A 52 -18.02 -33.97 19.45
CA VAL A 52 -18.92 -34.03 18.28
C VAL A 52 -19.97 -32.92 18.32
N SER A 53 -20.52 -32.63 19.50
CA SER A 53 -21.48 -31.55 19.69
C SER A 53 -20.87 -30.15 19.46
N VAL A 54 -19.64 -29.93 19.94
CA VAL A 54 -18.90 -28.68 19.70
C VAL A 54 -18.55 -28.55 18.22
N SER A 55 -18.02 -29.60 17.59
CA SER A 55 -17.69 -29.59 16.16
C SER A 55 -18.89 -29.23 15.29
N SER A 56 -20.06 -29.84 15.55
CA SER A 56 -21.30 -29.49 14.85
C SER A 56 -21.76 -28.06 15.13
N SER A 57 -21.65 -27.58 16.37
CA SER A 57 -22.03 -26.19 16.73
C SER A 57 -21.11 -25.15 16.09
N VAL A 58 -19.80 -25.42 16.01
CA VAL A 58 -18.83 -24.56 15.32
C VAL A 58 -19.11 -24.54 13.81
N LYS A 59 -19.42 -25.70 13.21
CA LYS A 59 -19.87 -25.79 11.80
C LYS A 59 -21.16 -25.02 11.54
N LEU A 60 -22.09 -24.95 12.49
CA LEU A 60 -23.30 -24.12 12.34
C LEU A 60 -22.98 -22.63 12.40
N ASN A 61 -22.01 -22.21 13.23
CA ASN A 61 -21.54 -20.83 13.25
C ASN A 61 -20.79 -20.43 11.96
N ASP A 62 -20.21 -21.38 11.22
CA ASP A 62 -19.66 -21.18 9.86
C ASP A 62 -20.71 -20.58 8.91
N SER A 63 -21.96 -21.03 9.01
CA SER A 63 -23.05 -20.55 8.14
C SER A 63 -23.38 -19.06 8.32
N LYS A 64 -22.99 -18.46 9.46
CA LYS A 64 -23.23 -17.05 9.79
C LYS A 64 -22.10 -16.12 9.32
N VAL A 65 -21.04 -16.66 8.74
CA VAL A 65 -19.87 -15.89 8.29
C VAL A 65 -19.92 -15.69 6.77
N SER A 66 -19.44 -14.53 6.30
CA SER A 66 -19.37 -14.20 4.86
C SER A 66 -18.54 -15.21 4.06
N GLU A 67 -18.79 -15.35 2.75
CA GLU A 67 -18.14 -16.35 1.87
C GLU A 67 -16.61 -16.44 1.99
N GLY A 68 -15.89 -15.31 1.99
CA GLY A 68 -14.43 -15.30 2.16
C GLY A 68 -13.95 -15.84 3.52
N GLY A 69 -14.78 -15.68 4.56
CA GLY A 69 -14.53 -16.25 5.88
C GLY A 69 -14.80 -17.76 5.95
N LYS A 70 -15.75 -18.28 5.16
CA LYS A 70 -16.11 -19.72 5.12
C LYS A 70 -14.94 -20.61 4.69
N GLN A 71 -14.10 -20.13 3.75
CA GLN A 71 -12.97 -20.91 3.24
C GLN A 71 -11.84 -21.05 4.29
N VAL A 72 -11.58 -19.98 5.06
CA VAL A 72 -10.63 -19.98 6.18
C VAL A 72 -11.17 -20.85 7.33
N LEU A 73 -12.48 -20.77 7.57
CA LEU A 73 -13.20 -21.55 8.58
C LEU A 73 -13.05 -23.06 8.39
N ARG A 74 -13.26 -23.58 7.17
CA ARG A 74 -13.19 -25.03 6.90
C ARG A 74 -11.84 -25.64 7.26
N SER A 75 -10.73 -24.98 6.90
CA SER A 75 -9.37 -25.44 7.24
C SER A 75 -9.08 -25.39 8.75
N SER A 76 -9.66 -24.42 9.45
CA SER A 76 -9.47 -24.25 10.89
C SER A 76 -10.31 -25.23 11.71
N ILE A 77 -11.52 -25.58 11.26
CA ILE A 77 -12.43 -26.49 11.96
C ILE A 77 -11.84 -27.89 12.12
N GLU A 78 -11.17 -28.43 11.09
CA GLU A 78 -10.52 -29.75 11.16
C GLU A 78 -9.39 -29.75 12.22
N SER A 79 -8.56 -28.71 12.24
CA SER A 79 -7.47 -28.58 13.23
C SER A 79 -7.96 -28.30 14.66
N VAL A 80 -9.06 -27.55 14.82
CA VAL A 80 -9.59 -27.16 16.13
C VAL A 80 -10.41 -28.28 16.75
N ALA A 81 -11.17 -29.04 15.93
CA ALA A 81 -11.88 -30.22 16.40
C ALA A 81 -10.92 -31.28 16.95
N GLU A 82 -9.67 -31.34 16.49
CA GLU A 82 -8.62 -32.21 17.03
C GLU A 82 -7.95 -31.69 18.30
N ALA A 83 -7.87 -30.36 18.47
CA ALA A 83 -7.06 -29.73 19.52
C ALA A 83 -7.80 -29.38 20.83
N THR A 84 -9.09 -29.67 21.00
CA THR A 84 -9.88 -29.38 22.22
C THR A 84 -10.13 -30.59 23.13
N THR A 85 -9.30 -31.63 23.08
CA THR A 85 -9.44 -32.88 23.86
C THR A 85 -9.17 -32.77 25.37
N SER A 86 -9.41 -31.62 25.99
CA SER A 86 -9.17 -31.38 27.43
C SER A 86 -10.47 -31.06 28.20
N VAL A 87 -11.54 -31.83 27.92
CA VAL A 87 -12.76 -31.76 28.72
C VAL A 87 -12.47 -32.31 30.12
N THR A 88 -12.26 -31.43 31.09
CA THR A 88 -12.32 -31.81 32.50
C THR A 88 -13.78 -31.76 32.96
N LEU A 89 -14.49 -32.89 32.86
CA LEU A 89 -15.81 -33.03 33.45
C LEU A 89 -15.67 -33.06 34.99
N GLN A 90 -16.28 -32.09 35.67
CA GLN A 90 -16.35 -32.08 37.12
C GLN A 90 -17.53 -32.94 37.59
N ASN A 91 -17.44 -33.48 38.80
CA ASN A 91 -18.52 -34.22 39.48
C ASN A 91 -19.00 -35.49 38.77
N VAL A 92 -18.15 -36.15 37.97
CA VAL A 92 -18.51 -37.42 37.35
C VAL A 92 -18.63 -38.52 38.40
N ARG A 93 -19.79 -39.18 38.43
CA ARG A 93 -20.07 -40.29 39.34
C ARG A 93 -20.03 -41.62 38.60
N VAL A 94 -19.59 -42.66 39.28
CA VAL A 94 -19.77 -44.04 38.82
C VAL A 94 -21.12 -44.50 39.35
N ASP A 95 -22.08 -44.68 38.46
CA ASP A 95 -23.45 -45.04 38.85
C ASP A 95 -23.59 -46.54 39.04
N GLN A 96 -23.07 -47.30 38.07
CA GLN A 96 -23.28 -48.73 37.96
C GLN A 96 -22.02 -49.40 37.43
N GLN A 97 -21.78 -50.62 37.92
CA GLN A 97 -20.71 -51.49 37.45
C GLN A 97 -21.33 -52.86 37.20
N TRP A 98 -20.85 -53.54 36.17
CA TRP A 98 -21.28 -54.89 35.86
C TRP A 98 -20.12 -55.71 35.32
N VAL A 99 -20.10 -57.00 35.66
CA VAL A 99 -19.08 -57.94 35.20
C VAL A 99 -19.75 -59.03 34.40
N ASP A 100 -19.36 -59.14 33.14
CA ASP A 100 -19.70 -60.27 32.29
C ASP A 100 -18.67 -61.38 32.53
N ALA A 101 -19.01 -62.31 33.42
CA ALA A 101 -18.16 -63.47 33.71
C ALA A 101 -17.98 -64.40 32.50
N LYS A 102 -18.94 -64.43 31.57
CA LYS A 102 -18.85 -65.28 30.37
C LYS A 102 -17.90 -64.71 29.33
N ARG A 103 -17.82 -63.38 29.23
CA ARG A 103 -16.94 -62.68 28.29
C ARG A 103 -15.68 -62.13 28.92
N CYS A 104 -15.48 -62.34 30.22
CA CYS A 104 -14.40 -61.74 31.01
C CYS A 104 -14.32 -60.22 30.76
N GLN A 105 -15.44 -59.51 30.87
CA GLN A 105 -15.51 -58.07 30.64
C GLN A 105 -16.05 -57.32 31.86
N ALA A 106 -15.38 -56.25 32.24
CA ALA A 106 -15.87 -55.28 33.20
C ALA A 106 -16.52 -54.11 32.45
N TRP A 107 -17.70 -53.71 32.89
CA TRP A 107 -18.45 -52.58 32.38
C TRP A 107 -18.64 -51.56 33.49
N VAL A 108 -18.43 -50.29 33.15
CA VAL A 108 -18.65 -49.17 34.07
C VAL A 108 -19.51 -48.12 33.39
N ARG A 109 -20.60 -47.73 34.05
CA ARG A 109 -21.41 -46.57 33.69
C ARG A 109 -21.01 -45.38 34.54
N VAL A 110 -20.70 -44.28 33.89
CA VAL A 110 -20.51 -42.99 34.53
C VAL A 110 -21.64 -42.05 34.15
N SER A 111 -21.99 -41.14 35.05
CA SER A 111 -22.88 -40.03 34.75
C SER A 111 -22.36 -38.71 35.27
N VAL A 112 -22.84 -37.66 34.64
CA VAL A 112 -22.60 -36.27 35.01
C VAL A 112 -23.94 -35.52 34.94
N SER A 113 -24.10 -34.49 35.76
CA SER A 113 -25.31 -33.66 35.69
C SER A 113 -25.39 -33.00 34.30
N ARG A 114 -26.61 -32.83 33.77
CA ARG A 114 -26.81 -32.16 32.48
C ARG A 114 -26.23 -30.74 32.47
N ALA A 115 -26.36 -30.04 33.60
CA ALA A 115 -25.81 -28.70 33.79
C ALA A 115 -24.27 -28.68 33.70
N ASP A 116 -23.57 -29.63 34.31
CA ASP A 116 -22.11 -29.75 34.21
C ASP A 116 -21.65 -30.10 32.79
N PHE A 117 -22.38 -31.00 32.13
CA PHE A 117 -22.13 -31.36 30.73
C PHE A 117 -22.28 -30.16 29.79
N ASP A 118 -23.38 -29.42 29.91
CA ASP A 118 -23.65 -28.25 29.05
C ASP A 118 -22.67 -27.10 29.33
N ARG A 119 -22.24 -26.91 30.59
CA ARG A 119 -21.15 -25.97 30.94
C ARG A 119 -19.83 -26.34 30.28
N ALA A 120 -19.41 -27.60 30.38
CA ALA A 120 -18.19 -28.09 29.74
C ALA A 120 -18.26 -27.93 28.22
N ARG A 121 -19.39 -28.29 27.61
CA ARG A 121 -19.65 -28.09 26.18
C ARG A 121 -19.55 -26.63 25.76
N LYS A 122 -20.16 -25.70 26.51
CA LYS A 122 -20.13 -24.26 26.21
C LYS A 122 -18.71 -23.70 26.31
N ARG A 123 -17.96 -24.07 27.36
CA ARG A 123 -16.56 -23.68 27.55
C ARG A 123 -15.69 -24.11 26.35
N ASP A 124 -15.79 -25.37 25.93
CA ASP A 124 -15.00 -25.89 24.80
C ASP A 124 -15.37 -25.23 23.48
N MET A 125 -16.66 -24.98 23.26
CA MET A 125 -17.11 -24.22 22.10
C MET A 125 -16.48 -22.82 22.06
N LEU A 126 -16.46 -22.10 23.18
CA LEU A 126 -15.86 -20.77 23.27
C LEU A 126 -14.33 -20.83 23.09
N LEU A 127 -13.64 -21.84 23.64
CA LEU A 127 -12.21 -22.06 23.39
C LEU A 127 -11.92 -22.27 21.91
N ALA A 128 -12.71 -23.11 21.25
CA ALA A 128 -12.61 -23.37 19.82
C ALA A 128 -12.80 -22.09 18.99
N LEU A 129 -13.84 -21.31 19.29
CA LEU A 129 -14.09 -20.03 18.64
C LEU A 129 -12.96 -19.02 18.88
N GLY A 130 -12.37 -18.97 20.07
CA GLY A 130 -11.23 -18.10 20.38
C GLY A 130 -9.98 -18.42 19.55
N LYS A 131 -9.68 -19.72 19.37
CA LYS A 131 -8.61 -20.19 18.45
C LYS A 131 -8.90 -19.78 17.01
N GLN A 132 -10.15 -19.93 16.59
CA GLN A 132 -10.59 -19.58 15.24
C GLN A 132 -10.48 -18.08 14.95
N VAL A 133 -10.90 -17.22 15.89
CA VAL A 133 -10.71 -15.76 15.79
C VAL A 133 -9.22 -15.43 15.61
N SER A 134 -8.35 -16.11 16.34
CA SER A 134 -6.89 -15.90 16.23
C SER A 134 -6.36 -16.23 14.83
N ALA A 135 -6.83 -17.32 14.22
CA ALA A 135 -6.45 -17.71 12.86
C ALA A 135 -7.01 -16.76 11.78
N MET A 136 -8.23 -16.26 11.96
CA MET A 136 -8.82 -15.24 11.08
C MET A 136 -8.04 -13.93 11.13
N LEU A 137 -7.62 -13.50 12.33
CA LEU A 137 -6.77 -12.32 12.49
C LEU A 137 -5.40 -12.52 11.82
N ALA A 138 -4.78 -13.70 11.96
CA ALA A 138 -3.54 -14.01 11.27
C ALA A 138 -3.69 -13.92 9.74
N THR A 139 -4.82 -14.39 9.20
CA THR A 139 -5.13 -14.26 7.76
C THR A 139 -5.34 -12.80 7.36
N ALA A 140 -5.98 -11.99 8.19
CA ALA A 140 -6.17 -10.57 7.93
C ALA A 140 -4.86 -9.75 8.02
N GLU A 141 -3.91 -10.20 8.84
CA GLU A 141 -2.57 -9.61 8.99
C GLU A 141 -1.62 -10.01 7.84
N ASP A 142 -1.85 -11.14 7.18
CA ASP A 142 -0.99 -11.67 6.11
C ASP A 142 -1.03 -10.81 4.84
N ALA A 143 0.05 -10.06 4.60
CA ALA A 143 0.20 -9.19 3.44
C ALA A 143 0.26 -9.93 2.09
N SER A 144 0.51 -11.24 2.09
CA SER A 144 0.49 -12.06 0.86
C SER A 144 -0.93 -12.38 0.38
N LYS A 145 -1.95 -12.18 1.23
CA LYS A 145 -3.34 -12.43 0.87
C LYS A 145 -3.99 -11.22 0.18
N PRO A 146 -4.90 -11.43 -0.78
CA PRO A 146 -5.67 -10.36 -1.39
C PRO A 146 -6.46 -9.54 -0.35
N LEU A 147 -6.55 -8.22 -0.56
CA LEU A 147 -7.22 -7.31 0.36
C LEU A 147 -8.70 -7.72 0.66
N PRO A 148 -9.51 -8.17 -0.31
CA PRO A 148 -10.87 -8.62 -0.02
C PRO A 148 -10.92 -9.81 0.95
N GLN A 149 -9.97 -10.75 0.83
CA GLN A 149 -9.90 -11.91 1.73
C GLN A 149 -9.54 -11.48 3.15
N ARG A 150 -8.56 -10.57 3.28
CA ARG A 150 -8.13 -10.02 4.57
C ARG A 150 -9.25 -9.27 5.28
N ASP A 151 -10.00 -8.45 4.53
CA ASP A 151 -11.15 -7.71 5.02
C ASP A 151 -12.28 -8.64 5.48
N SER A 152 -12.61 -9.66 4.69
CA SER A 152 -13.62 -10.66 5.08
C SER A 152 -13.22 -11.43 6.34
N SER A 153 -11.92 -11.69 6.53
CA SER A 153 -11.39 -12.39 7.70
C SER A 153 -11.46 -11.52 8.96
N ALA A 154 -11.13 -10.23 8.85
CA ALA A 154 -11.28 -9.27 9.95
C ALA A 154 -12.76 -9.09 10.35
N ALA A 155 -13.66 -8.96 9.37
CA ALA A 155 -15.10 -8.86 9.61
C ALA A 155 -15.66 -10.12 10.30
N ALA A 156 -15.22 -11.31 9.88
CA ALA A 156 -15.57 -12.57 10.51
C ALA A 156 -15.11 -12.65 11.97
N ALA A 157 -13.85 -12.26 12.23
CA ALA A 157 -13.29 -12.20 13.59
C ALA A 157 -14.08 -11.24 14.48
N SER A 158 -14.42 -10.06 13.96
CA SER A 158 -15.26 -9.07 14.64
C SER A 158 -16.64 -9.63 15.02
N SER A 159 -17.30 -10.28 14.05
CA SER A 159 -18.62 -10.91 14.27
C SER A 159 -18.59 -11.96 15.37
N LEU A 160 -17.59 -12.85 15.37
CA LEU A 160 -17.45 -13.89 16.40
C LEU A 160 -17.16 -13.30 17.79
N LEU A 161 -16.31 -12.28 17.88
CA LEU A 161 -16.00 -11.57 19.13
C LEU A 161 -17.19 -10.75 19.67
N GLY A 162 -18.09 -10.29 18.78
CA GLY A 162 -19.26 -9.50 19.14
C GLY A 162 -20.48 -10.33 19.54
N THR A 163 -20.63 -11.53 18.97
CA THR A 163 -21.83 -12.37 19.16
C THR A 163 -21.73 -13.40 20.28
N ASN A 164 -20.51 -13.68 20.78
CA ASN A 164 -20.29 -14.70 21.81
C ASN A 164 -19.79 -14.06 23.12
N ASP A 165 -20.31 -14.55 24.25
CA ASP A 165 -19.85 -14.14 25.58
C ASP A 165 -18.72 -15.04 26.07
N PHE A 166 -17.49 -14.55 25.94
CA PHE A 166 -16.28 -15.24 26.37
C PHE A 166 -15.93 -15.03 27.85
N ARG A 167 -16.74 -14.31 28.64
CA ARG A 167 -16.46 -14.05 30.08
C ARG A 167 -16.31 -15.31 30.91
N GLU A 168 -16.96 -16.39 30.50
CA GLU A 168 -16.93 -17.69 31.17
C GLU A 168 -15.64 -18.50 30.87
N VAL A 169 -14.78 -18.02 29.98
CA VAL A 169 -13.57 -18.72 29.52
C VAL A 169 -12.36 -17.78 29.56
N PRO A 170 -11.71 -17.61 30.74
CA PRO A 170 -10.59 -16.68 30.91
C PRO A 170 -9.35 -17.05 30.08
N GLU A 171 -9.26 -18.29 29.60
CA GLU A 171 -8.17 -18.76 28.74
C GLU A 171 -8.21 -18.13 27.34
N VAL A 172 -9.37 -17.59 26.90
CA VAL A 172 -9.45 -16.82 25.67
C VAL A 172 -9.05 -15.37 25.95
N PRO A 173 -7.96 -14.85 25.36
CA PRO A 173 -7.48 -13.51 25.64
C PRO A 173 -8.28 -12.45 24.85
N VAL A 174 -9.57 -12.31 25.15
CA VAL A 174 -10.53 -11.46 24.40
C VAL A 174 -10.04 -10.03 24.25
N ALA A 175 -9.48 -9.45 25.32
CA ALA A 175 -8.95 -8.09 25.29
C ALA A 175 -7.80 -7.94 24.29
N ALA A 176 -6.88 -8.91 24.25
CA ALA A 176 -5.78 -8.92 23.29
C ALA A 176 -6.28 -9.13 21.85
N LEU A 177 -7.26 -10.02 21.65
CA LEU A 177 -7.87 -10.26 20.33
C LEU A 177 -8.59 -9.01 19.81
N LYS A 178 -9.34 -8.30 20.66
CA LYS A 178 -9.98 -7.03 20.29
C LYS A 178 -8.98 -5.93 19.97
N LEU A 179 -7.88 -5.85 20.73
CA LEU A 179 -6.81 -4.90 20.45
C LEU A 179 -6.15 -5.18 19.10
N ARG A 180 -5.84 -6.45 18.80
CA ARG A 180 -5.31 -6.88 17.50
C ARG A 180 -6.27 -6.55 16.37
N LEU A 181 -7.55 -6.90 16.50
CA LEU A 181 -8.59 -6.57 15.52
C LEU A 181 -8.63 -5.06 15.23
N GLY A 182 -8.62 -4.21 16.25
CA GLY A 182 -8.61 -2.76 16.05
C GLY A 182 -7.35 -2.24 15.32
N GLY A 183 -6.20 -2.92 15.48
CA GLY A 183 -4.99 -2.64 14.70
C GLY A 183 -5.13 -3.06 13.24
N VAL A 184 -5.65 -4.26 13.00
CA VAL A 184 -5.95 -4.80 11.66
C VAL A 184 -6.94 -3.93 10.91
N ASP A 185 -8.04 -3.53 11.54
CA ASP A 185 -9.06 -2.67 10.93
C ASP A 185 -8.47 -1.33 10.47
N LYS A 186 -7.64 -0.68 11.31
CA LYS A 186 -6.95 0.57 10.93
C LYS A 186 -6.03 0.37 9.74
N MET A 187 -5.28 -0.74 9.72
CA MET A 187 -4.39 -1.08 8.61
C MET A 187 -5.17 -1.28 7.31
N LEU A 188 -6.25 -2.09 7.35
CA LEU A 188 -7.07 -2.38 6.18
C LEU A 188 -7.80 -1.14 5.66
N GLN A 189 -8.29 -0.26 6.54
CA GLN A 189 -8.88 1.02 6.14
C GLN A 189 -7.87 1.91 5.42
N LYS A 190 -6.63 2.00 5.92
CA LYS A 190 -5.55 2.73 5.23
C LYS A 190 -5.28 2.13 3.85
N MET A 191 -5.16 0.81 3.76
CA MET A 191 -4.94 0.13 2.46
C MET A 191 -6.08 0.39 1.46
N LYS A 192 -7.34 0.35 1.90
CA LYS A 192 -8.51 0.69 1.07
C LYS A 192 -8.49 2.13 0.58
N GLN A 193 -8.10 3.06 1.45
CA GLN A 193 -7.94 4.48 1.08
C GLN A 193 -6.81 4.66 0.07
N ASP A 194 -5.68 3.98 0.26
CA ASP A 194 -4.55 4.01 -0.66
C ASP A 194 -4.94 3.41 -2.01
N GLU A 195 -5.63 2.26 -2.05
CA GLU A 195 -6.13 1.65 -3.28
C GLU A 195 -7.10 2.59 -4.01
N LYS A 196 -8.07 3.18 -3.31
CA LYS A 196 -9.00 4.17 -3.89
C LYS A 196 -8.25 5.38 -4.47
N ARG A 197 -7.22 5.87 -3.76
CA ARG A 197 -6.37 6.96 -4.24
C ARG A 197 -5.63 6.57 -5.51
N LEU A 198 -5.04 5.38 -5.56
CA LEU A 198 -4.29 4.87 -6.72
C LEU A 198 -5.24 4.66 -7.92
N LEU A 199 -6.44 4.12 -7.70
CA LEU A 199 -7.48 4.02 -8.73
C LEU A 199 -7.86 5.40 -9.30
N GLY A 200 -8.03 6.40 -8.42
CA GLY A 200 -8.29 7.78 -8.84
C GLY A 200 -7.15 8.37 -9.68
N LEU A 201 -5.89 8.06 -9.34
CA LEU A 201 -4.74 8.45 -10.16
C LEU A 201 -4.75 7.76 -11.53
N ALA A 202 -5.10 6.47 -11.59
CA ALA A 202 -5.21 5.75 -12.86
C ALA A 202 -6.31 6.33 -13.76
N GLN A 203 -7.47 6.68 -13.19
CA GLN A 203 -8.55 7.37 -13.91
C GLN A 203 -8.11 8.75 -14.41
N SER A 204 -7.47 9.55 -13.54
CA SER A 204 -6.93 10.87 -13.92
C SER A 204 -5.90 10.76 -15.06
N HIS A 205 -5.08 9.71 -15.09
CA HIS A 205 -4.20 9.44 -16.23
C HIS A 205 -4.99 9.17 -17.51
N VAL A 206 -6.01 8.31 -17.46
CA VAL A 206 -6.82 7.94 -18.64
C VAL A 206 -7.51 9.17 -19.23
N GLU A 207 -8.10 10.02 -18.37
CA GLU A 207 -8.75 11.28 -18.77
C GLU A 207 -7.74 12.24 -19.43
N ALA A 208 -6.62 12.51 -18.75
CA ALA A 208 -5.59 13.40 -19.28
C ALA A 208 -4.93 12.87 -20.57
N TYR A 209 -4.81 11.54 -20.71
CA TYR A 209 -4.29 10.91 -21.92
C TYR A 209 -5.29 11.03 -23.10
N ALA A 210 -6.59 10.96 -22.84
CA ALA A 210 -7.61 11.21 -23.85
C ALA A 210 -7.57 12.68 -24.32
N GLU A 211 -7.47 13.63 -23.39
CA GLU A 211 -7.27 15.06 -23.72
C GLU A 211 -6.02 15.25 -24.59
N PHE A 212 -4.90 14.63 -24.20
CA PHE A 212 -3.65 14.65 -24.95
C PHE A 212 -3.80 14.14 -26.38
N LYS A 213 -4.54 13.05 -26.60
CA LYS A 213 -4.80 12.51 -27.95
C LYS A 213 -5.71 13.41 -28.78
N SER A 214 -6.60 14.16 -28.16
CA SER A 214 -7.54 15.07 -28.83
C SER A 214 -6.97 16.47 -29.09
N ALA A 215 -5.91 16.88 -28.39
CA ALA A 215 -5.33 18.21 -28.49
C ALA A 215 -4.68 18.45 -29.87
N THR A 216 -5.11 19.52 -30.55
CA THR A 216 -4.59 19.93 -31.86
C THR A 216 -3.48 20.99 -31.73
N ASN A 217 -3.52 21.80 -30.67
CA ASN A 217 -2.49 22.78 -30.37
C ASN A 217 -1.26 22.10 -29.73
N PRO A 218 -0.04 22.29 -30.26
CA PRO A 218 1.18 21.70 -29.68
C PRO A 218 1.41 22.01 -28.20
N VAL A 219 1.07 23.22 -27.75
CA VAL A 219 1.24 23.65 -26.35
C VAL A 219 0.26 22.90 -25.45
N GLU A 220 -1.02 22.88 -25.81
CA GLU A 220 -2.06 22.15 -25.10
C GLU A 220 -1.77 20.64 -25.06
N ARG A 221 -1.26 20.09 -26.16
CA ARG A 221 -0.83 18.69 -26.25
C ARG A 221 0.30 18.39 -25.27
N LEU A 222 1.34 19.23 -25.20
CA LEU A 222 2.42 19.04 -24.22
C LEU A 222 1.90 19.15 -22.78
N GLU A 223 0.98 20.06 -22.51
CA GLU A 223 0.37 20.21 -21.18
C GLU A 223 -0.42 18.99 -20.75
N SER A 224 -1.30 18.48 -21.62
CA SER A 224 -2.09 17.28 -21.38
C SER A 224 -1.18 16.05 -21.20
N ALA A 225 -0.07 15.97 -21.94
CA ALA A 225 0.95 14.94 -21.73
C ALA A 225 1.57 15.02 -20.32
N GLY A 226 1.94 16.21 -19.86
CA GLY A 226 2.46 16.43 -18.50
C GLY A 226 1.45 16.06 -17.41
N ARG A 227 0.16 16.41 -17.61
CA ARG A 227 -0.95 16.00 -16.72
C ARG A 227 -1.13 14.49 -16.68
N ALA A 228 -0.97 13.79 -17.81
CA ALA A 228 -1.08 12.34 -17.88
C ALA A 228 0.15 11.62 -17.29
N LEU A 229 1.35 12.19 -17.41
CA LEU A 229 2.59 11.59 -16.89
C LEU A 229 2.67 11.59 -15.35
N ARG A 230 2.21 12.67 -14.70
CA ARG A 230 2.29 12.84 -13.24
C ARG A 230 1.62 11.73 -12.42
N PRO A 231 0.32 11.40 -12.62
CA PRO A 231 -0.32 10.31 -11.90
C PRO A 231 0.38 8.98 -12.18
N LEU A 232 0.81 8.75 -13.43
CA LEU A 232 1.45 7.51 -13.83
C LEU A 232 2.80 7.28 -13.12
N ARG A 233 3.62 8.33 -12.97
CA ARG A 233 4.86 8.27 -12.16
C ARG A 233 4.57 7.94 -10.69
N THR A 234 3.49 8.51 -10.15
CA THR A 234 3.07 8.23 -8.77
C THR A 234 2.65 6.76 -8.62
N LEU A 235 1.92 6.20 -9.58
CA LEU A 235 1.55 4.78 -9.62
C LEU A 235 2.77 3.87 -9.70
N MET A 236 3.76 4.23 -10.52
CA MET A 236 5.01 3.47 -10.65
C MET A 236 5.83 3.49 -9.36
N ALA A 237 5.97 4.64 -8.70
CA ALA A 237 6.67 4.75 -7.43
C ALA A 237 5.98 3.93 -6.32
N ALA A 238 4.65 3.79 -6.39
CA ALA A 238 3.88 2.95 -5.47
C ALA A 238 4.02 1.44 -5.77
N SER A 239 4.72 1.04 -6.84
CA SER A 239 4.75 -0.35 -7.34
C SER A 239 3.36 -0.95 -7.49
N TRP A 240 2.38 -0.12 -7.84
CA TRP A 240 0.99 -0.53 -7.89
C TRP A 240 0.73 -1.31 -9.19
N VAL A 241 0.29 -2.55 -9.04
CA VAL A 241 -0.17 -3.39 -10.14
C VAL A 241 -1.65 -3.68 -9.83
N PRO A 242 -2.60 -3.07 -10.54
CA PRO A 242 -3.99 -3.48 -10.39
C PRO A 242 -4.13 -4.94 -10.83
N ASP A 243 -5.10 -5.63 -10.24
CA ASP A 243 -5.56 -6.90 -10.78
C ASP A 243 -5.92 -6.69 -12.26
N GLU A 244 -5.24 -7.39 -13.17
CA GLU A 244 -5.34 -7.21 -14.63
C GLU A 244 -6.80 -7.28 -15.11
N SER A 245 -7.64 -8.04 -14.38
CA SER A 245 -9.05 -8.23 -14.65
C SER A 245 -9.92 -6.97 -14.51
N THR A 246 -9.48 -5.94 -13.77
CA THR A 246 -10.35 -4.82 -13.40
C THR A 246 -10.23 -3.62 -14.34
N ILE A 247 -9.04 -3.31 -14.86
CA ILE A 247 -8.81 -2.09 -15.67
C ILE A 247 -7.85 -2.32 -16.85
N GLY A 248 -7.19 -3.49 -16.97
CA GLY A 248 -6.16 -3.70 -18.01
C GLY A 248 -5.11 -2.58 -18.01
N PHE A 249 -4.76 -2.06 -16.83
CA PHE A 249 -3.92 -0.89 -16.66
C PHE A 249 -2.55 -1.30 -16.15
N VAL A 250 -1.57 -1.38 -17.05
CA VAL A 250 -0.17 -1.62 -16.69
C VAL A 250 0.56 -0.27 -16.76
N PRO A 251 0.97 0.33 -15.61
CA PRO A 251 1.59 1.66 -15.60
C PRO A 251 2.81 1.75 -16.53
N GLN A 252 3.62 0.69 -16.59
CA GLN A 252 4.80 0.65 -17.44
C GLN A 252 4.47 0.76 -18.93
N THR A 253 3.52 -0.06 -19.41
CA THR A 253 3.08 -0.03 -20.81
C THR A 253 2.48 1.33 -21.17
N ARG A 254 1.68 1.91 -20.25
CA ARG A 254 1.08 3.24 -20.43
C ARG A 254 2.14 4.34 -20.47
N LEU A 255 3.20 4.25 -19.67
CA LEU A 255 4.33 5.19 -19.71
C LEU A 255 4.98 5.18 -21.09
N VAL A 256 5.32 3.98 -21.58
CA VAL A 256 6.00 3.80 -22.87
C VAL A 256 5.15 4.37 -24.01
N SER A 257 3.86 4.04 -24.05
CA SER A 257 2.94 4.56 -25.07
C SER A 257 2.83 6.09 -25.02
N LEU A 258 2.61 6.66 -23.83
CA LEU A 258 2.47 8.11 -23.68
C LEU A 258 3.75 8.86 -24.07
N LEU A 259 4.92 8.39 -23.62
CA LEU A 259 6.20 9.00 -23.99
C LEU A 259 6.42 8.94 -25.50
N SER A 260 6.15 7.79 -26.13
CA SER A 260 6.27 7.63 -27.58
C SER A 260 5.33 8.59 -28.33
N ASP A 261 4.07 8.67 -27.91
CA ASP A 261 3.08 9.54 -28.55
C ASP A 261 3.35 11.03 -28.36
N ALA A 262 3.96 11.39 -27.23
CA ALA A 262 4.34 12.77 -26.89
C ALA A 262 5.61 13.23 -27.61
N GLY A 263 6.24 12.36 -28.41
CA GLY A 263 7.46 12.67 -29.14
C GLY A 263 8.73 12.55 -28.30
N TYR A 264 8.72 11.66 -27.31
CA TYR A 264 9.87 11.31 -26.47
C TYR A 264 10.31 9.85 -26.68
N PRO A 265 10.72 9.46 -27.90
CA PRO A 265 11.08 8.07 -28.21
C PRO A 265 12.25 7.55 -27.37
N CYS A 266 13.22 8.39 -26.98
CA CYS A 266 14.33 7.97 -26.15
C CYS A 266 13.91 7.66 -24.72
N LEU A 267 13.06 8.51 -24.13
CA LEU A 267 12.47 8.24 -22.84
C LEU A 267 11.55 7.01 -22.88
N ALA A 268 10.79 6.82 -23.96
CA ALA A 268 9.94 5.65 -24.15
C ALA A 268 10.75 4.35 -24.17
N ARG A 269 11.88 4.31 -24.88
CA ARG A 269 12.80 3.16 -24.92
C ARG A 269 13.46 2.91 -23.57
N GLN A 270 13.92 3.96 -22.88
CA GLN A 270 14.49 3.85 -21.54
C GLN A 270 13.47 3.28 -20.53
N ALA A 271 12.21 3.71 -20.62
CA ALA A 271 11.11 3.12 -19.86
C ALA A 271 10.86 1.66 -20.29
N GLY A 272 10.91 1.35 -21.58
CA GLY A 272 10.79 -0.01 -22.11
C GLY A 272 11.97 -0.95 -21.81
N GLN A 273 12.91 -0.55 -20.95
CA GLN A 273 14.14 -1.29 -20.59
C GLN A 273 15.21 -1.41 -21.69
N ASP A 274 15.07 -0.69 -22.81
CA ASP A 274 16.13 -0.55 -23.81
C ASP A 274 16.96 0.71 -23.55
N LYS A 275 17.96 0.57 -22.66
CA LYS A 275 18.82 1.68 -22.21
C LYS A 275 19.92 2.06 -23.22
N SER A 276 20.18 1.22 -24.23
CA SER A 276 21.29 1.41 -25.19
C SER A 276 20.95 2.26 -26.40
N ALA A 277 19.67 2.61 -26.60
CA ALA A 277 19.18 3.07 -27.89
C ALA A 277 19.25 4.57 -28.16
N CYS A 278 19.80 5.40 -27.24
CA CYS A 278 19.80 6.85 -27.41
C CYS A 278 21.10 7.52 -26.96
N ALA A 279 21.50 8.54 -27.71
CA ALA A 279 22.65 9.37 -27.35
C ALA A 279 22.33 10.22 -26.12
N ALA A 280 23.30 10.39 -25.22
CA ALA A 280 23.17 11.22 -24.01
C ALA A 280 22.60 12.64 -24.25
N PRO A 281 22.99 13.40 -25.29
CA PRO A 281 22.41 14.73 -25.54
C PRO A 281 20.93 14.68 -25.95
N GLU A 282 20.51 13.69 -26.74
CA GLU A 282 19.11 13.52 -27.15
C GLU A 282 18.24 13.19 -25.94
N LEU A 283 18.71 12.28 -25.09
CA LEU A 283 18.03 11.93 -23.85
C LEU A 283 17.89 13.13 -22.90
N ALA A 284 18.96 13.92 -22.73
CA ALA A 284 18.91 15.13 -21.92
C ALA A 284 17.89 16.14 -22.44
N GLN A 285 17.83 16.33 -23.77
CA GLN A 285 16.86 17.22 -24.40
C GLN A 285 15.40 16.73 -24.24
N GLU A 286 15.14 15.43 -24.38
CA GLU A 286 13.81 14.88 -24.14
C GLU A 286 13.39 15.00 -22.68
N ARG A 287 14.31 14.73 -21.74
CA ARG A 287 14.05 14.96 -20.30
C ARG A 287 13.64 16.41 -20.10
N GLN A 288 14.42 17.38 -20.63
CA GLN A 288 14.13 18.83 -20.60
C GLN A 288 12.69 19.15 -20.99
N LYS A 289 12.28 18.70 -22.17
CA LYS A 289 10.93 18.93 -22.68
C LYS A 289 9.89 18.28 -21.78
N GLU A 290 10.09 17.02 -21.39
CA GLU A 290 9.14 16.30 -20.55
C GLU A 290 8.93 16.99 -19.19
N TYR A 291 10.00 17.45 -18.54
CA TYR A 291 9.89 18.11 -17.26
C TYR A 291 9.14 19.44 -17.36
N PHE A 292 9.45 20.27 -18.36
CA PHE A 292 8.86 21.60 -18.48
C PHE A 292 7.46 21.59 -19.11
N ALA A 293 7.07 20.51 -19.79
CA ALA A 293 5.77 20.36 -20.42
C ALA A 293 4.61 20.63 -19.43
N GLY A 294 3.92 21.74 -19.64
CA GLY A 294 2.80 22.22 -18.83
C GLY A 294 3.13 22.60 -17.40
N ARG A 295 4.41 22.78 -17.06
CA ARG A 295 4.82 23.33 -15.77
C ARG A 295 4.76 24.85 -15.77
N GLU A 296 4.41 25.38 -14.61
CA GLU A 296 4.50 26.80 -14.32
C GLU A 296 5.93 27.16 -13.91
N VAL A 297 6.45 28.21 -14.54
CA VAL A 297 7.79 28.72 -14.30
C VAL A 297 7.73 30.21 -14.01
N VAL A 298 8.07 30.59 -12.78
CA VAL A 298 8.14 31.99 -12.36
C VAL A 298 9.55 32.52 -12.61
N LEU A 299 9.65 33.57 -13.41
CA LEU A 299 10.91 34.20 -13.81
C LEU A 299 11.09 35.54 -13.10
N SER A 300 12.29 35.75 -12.55
CA SER A 300 12.72 37.05 -12.02
C SER A 300 14.11 37.38 -12.53
N CYS A 301 14.20 38.44 -13.34
CA CYS A 301 15.45 38.85 -13.94
C CYS A 301 15.81 40.28 -13.52
N GLY A 302 16.98 40.45 -12.94
CA GLY A 302 17.47 41.74 -12.49
C GLY A 302 18.87 42.04 -13.00
N MET A 303 19.20 43.31 -13.09
CA MET A 303 20.53 43.76 -13.47
C MET A 303 20.94 44.92 -12.58
N ARG A 304 22.19 44.92 -12.14
CA ARG A 304 22.82 46.00 -11.38
C ARG A 304 23.97 46.56 -12.18
N LEU A 305 23.83 47.81 -12.65
CA LEU A 305 24.88 48.52 -13.39
C LEU A 305 25.39 49.69 -12.56
N GLY A 306 26.69 49.68 -12.21
CA GLY A 306 27.30 50.76 -11.43
C GLY A 306 26.57 51.05 -10.10
N GLY A 307 26.09 49.99 -9.43
CA GLY A 307 25.36 50.09 -8.16
C GLY A 307 23.85 50.34 -8.28
N LYS A 308 23.32 50.64 -9.47
CA LYS A 308 21.87 50.85 -9.68
C LYS A 308 21.20 49.56 -10.15
N ALA A 309 20.23 49.07 -9.38
CA ALA A 309 19.43 47.89 -9.74
C ALA A 309 18.24 48.26 -10.65
N ALA A 310 17.98 47.45 -11.66
CA ALA A 310 16.85 47.59 -12.58
C ALA A 310 16.35 46.19 -13.04
N PRO A 311 15.08 46.08 -13.47
CA PRO A 311 14.59 44.86 -14.13
C PRO A 311 15.38 44.57 -15.41
N TRP A 312 15.66 43.28 -15.67
CA TRP A 312 16.36 42.85 -16.87
C TRP A 312 15.40 42.19 -17.87
N VAL A 313 14.53 43.01 -18.45
CA VAL A 313 13.38 42.59 -19.29
C VAL A 313 13.81 41.66 -20.43
N LYS A 314 14.91 41.99 -21.13
CA LYS A 314 15.39 41.16 -22.25
C LYS A 314 15.77 39.75 -21.82
N ALA A 315 16.44 39.60 -20.67
CA ALA A 315 16.83 38.29 -20.15
C ALA A 315 15.61 37.44 -19.80
N CYS A 316 14.60 38.05 -19.19
CA CYS A 316 13.35 37.35 -18.87
C CYS A 316 12.57 36.96 -20.13
N ALA A 317 12.46 37.85 -21.12
CA ALA A 317 11.80 37.53 -22.39
C ALA A 317 12.52 36.39 -23.14
N SER A 318 13.85 36.43 -23.24
CA SER A 318 14.63 35.40 -23.93
C SER A 318 14.59 34.05 -23.21
N LEU A 319 14.60 34.06 -21.88
CA LEU A 319 14.44 32.84 -21.09
C LEU A 319 13.02 32.29 -21.20
N ALA A 320 12.01 33.15 -21.13
CA ALA A 320 10.61 32.79 -21.32
C ALA A 320 10.37 32.11 -22.66
N GLU A 321 10.89 32.69 -23.74
CA GLU A 321 10.79 32.10 -25.08
C GLU A 321 11.47 30.72 -25.16
N SER A 322 12.65 30.58 -24.54
CA SER A 322 13.39 29.32 -24.53
C SER A 322 12.65 28.23 -23.76
N LEU A 323 12.05 28.57 -22.61
CA LEU A 323 11.27 27.64 -21.80
C LEU A 323 9.90 27.32 -22.43
N ALA A 324 9.28 28.27 -23.12
CA ALA A 324 8.05 28.05 -23.88
C ALA A 324 8.25 27.03 -25.00
N LYS A 325 9.44 27.02 -25.65
CA LYS A 325 9.82 25.97 -26.62
C LYS A 325 9.94 24.58 -25.98
N LEU A 326 10.13 24.51 -24.66
CA LEU A 326 10.11 23.27 -23.88
C LEU A 326 8.72 22.96 -23.30
N GLY A 327 7.69 23.77 -23.61
CA GLY A 327 6.31 23.59 -23.15
C GLY A 327 6.00 24.19 -21.78
N ALA A 328 6.88 25.02 -21.21
CA ALA A 328 6.62 25.71 -19.95
C ALA A 328 5.64 26.88 -20.11
N ARG A 329 4.83 27.11 -19.08
CA ARG A 329 4.06 28.35 -18.88
C ARG A 329 4.86 29.30 -18.02
N THR A 330 5.30 30.41 -18.59
CA THR A 330 6.19 31.34 -17.88
C THR A 330 5.43 32.57 -17.39
N GLU A 331 5.54 32.87 -16.10
CA GLU A 331 5.10 34.12 -15.50
C GLU A 331 6.32 35.00 -15.21
N ILE A 332 6.29 36.27 -15.63
CA ILE A 332 7.41 37.21 -15.47
C ILE A 332 7.06 38.19 -14.36
N ASP A 333 8.03 38.49 -13.49
CA ASP A 333 7.96 39.52 -12.44
C ASP A 333 6.92 39.28 -11.33
N ALA A 334 6.47 38.04 -11.13
CA ALA A 334 5.80 37.66 -9.90
C ALA A 334 6.80 37.67 -8.71
N PRO A 335 6.37 38.05 -7.49
CA PRO A 335 7.23 37.99 -6.32
C PRO A 335 7.78 36.57 -6.14
N ILE A 336 9.10 36.38 -6.20
CA ILE A 336 9.68 35.04 -6.00
C ILE A 336 9.29 34.55 -4.61
N PRO A 337 8.48 33.49 -4.47
CA PRO A 337 8.13 32.97 -3.17
C PRO A 337 9.39 32.40 -2.51
N LYS A 338 9.56 32.65 -1.19
CA LYS A 338 10.70 32.11 -0.43
C LYS A 338 10.80 30.59 -0.47
N SER A 339 9.66 29.93 -0.70
CA SER A 339 9.56 28.50 -1.01
C SER A 339 8.60 28.34 -2.18
N PRO A 340 9.02 27.83 -3.35
CA PRO A 340 8.10 27.57 -4.44
C PRO A 340 7.05 26.55 -4.01
N ALA A 341 5.80 26.74 -4.45
CA ALA A 341 4.76 25.74 -4.28
C ALA A 341 5.13 24.45 -5.03
N ALA A 342 4.61 23.31 -4.58
CA ALA A 342 4.85 22.03 -5.23
C ALA A 342 4.41 22.09 -6.71
N GLY A 343 5.35 21.84 -7.62
CA GLY A 343 5.10 21.89 -9.07
C GLY A 343 5.41 23.22 -9.76
N VAL A 344 5.79 24.26 -9.01
CA VAL A 344 6.24 25.55 -9.57
C VAL A 344 7.77 25.59 -9.60
N THR A 345 8.33 25.91 -10.76
CA THR A 345 9.79 26.16 -10.87
C THR A 345 10.04 27.66 -10.78
N THR A 346 10.98 28.09 -9.96
CA THR A 346 11.38 29.51 -9.89
C THR A 346 12.79 29.66 -10.45
N ILE A 347 12.98 30.64 -11.32
CA ILE A 347 14.27 30.96 -11.91
C ILE A 347 14.58 32.43 -11.64
N ARG A 348 15.71 32.65 -10.97
CA ARG A 348 16.27 33.98 -10.74
C ARG A 348 17.52 34.16 -11.58
N LEU A 349 17.57 35.21 -12.40
CA LEU A 349 18.73 35.53 -13.22
C LEU A 349 19.19 36.97 -12.93
N MET A 350 20.41 37.12 -12.45
CA MET A 350 20.96 38.42 -12.05
C MET A 350 22.26 38.71 -12.78
N ALA A 351 22.44 39.93 -13.25
CA ALA A 351 23.74 40.46 -13.67
C ALA A 351 24.17 41.60 -12.74
N ASP A 352 25.45 41.65 -12.35
CA ASP A 352 26.04 42.72 -11.57
C ASP A 352 27.37 43.14 -12.20
N GLY A 353 27.49 44.41 -12.59
CA GLY A 353 28.71 44.88 -13.26
C GLY A 353 28.63 46.32 -13.75
N ARG A 354 29.37 46.57 -14.82
CA ARG A 354 29.45 47.89 -15.47
C ARG A 354 29.46 47.73 -16.99
N VAL A 355 28.95 48.75 -17.68
CA VAL A 355 29.13 48.89 -19.13
C VAL A 355 30.17 49.97 -19.37
N SER A 356 31.27 49.58 -20.00
CA SER A 356 32.33 50.50 -20.44
C SER A 356 32.04 50.97 -21.86
N SER A 357 32.41 52.21 -22.17
CA SER A 357 32.43 52.74 -23.52
C SER A 357 33.86 53.03 -23.97
N ARG A 358 34.14 52.85 -25.26
CA ARG A 358 35.38 53.29 -25.91
C ARG A 358 35.05 53.90 -27.26
N THR A 359 35.87 54.80 -27.75
CA THR A 359 35.86 55.19 -29.16
C THR A 359 36.93 54.38 -29.87
N ASP A 360 36.54 53.67 -30.92
CA ASP A 360 37.49 52.89 -31.71
C ASP A 360 38.41 53.83 -32.50
N PRO A 361 39.75 53.69 -32.43
CA PRO A 361 40.67 54.61 -33.07
C PRO A 361 40.63 54.55 -34.60
N GLU A 362 40.18 53.44 -35.20
CA GLU A 362 40.22 53.24 -36.65
C GLU A 362 39.00 53.86 -37.36
N ASP A 363 37.79 53.64 -36.85
CA ASP A 363 36.54 54.07 -37.49
C ASP A 363 35.77 55.14 -36.71
N LYS A 364 36.29 55.55 -35.55
CA LYS A 364 35.68 56.51 -34.61
C LYS A 364 34.29 56.09 -34.09
N THR A 365 33.91 54.82 -34.25
CA THR A 365 32.64 54.31 -33.72
C THR A 365 32.72 54.15 -32.19
N GLN A 366 31.60 54.38 -31.52
CA GLN A 366 31.51 54.18 -30.09
C GLN A 366 31.20 52.73 -29.77
N GLY A 367 32.15 52.01 -29.19
CA GLY A 367 31.98 50.66 -28.70
C GLY A 367 31.49 50.63 -27.25
N HIS A 368 30.59 49.70 -26.93
CA HIS A 368 30.10 49.42 -25.58
C HIS A 368 30.37 47.97 -25.19
N ARG A 369 30.75 47.71 -23.94
CA ARG A 369 31.04 46.36 -23.45
C ARG A 369 30.61 46.20 -21.99
N PHE A 370 29.90 45.11 -21.69
CA PHE A 370 29.62 44.71 -20.32
C PHE A 370 30.80 43.94 -19.73
N GLU A 371 31.13 44.23 -18.47
CA GLU A 371 32.09 43.50 -17.64
C GLU A 371 31.48 43.33 -16.24
N GLY A 372 31.36 42.09 -15.77
CA GLY A 372 30.80 41.81 -14.45
C GLY A 372 30.48 40.33 -14.21
N THR A 373 29.67 40.07 -13.20
CA THR A 373 29.24 38.72 -12.81
C THR A 373 27.80 38.49 -13.22
N VAL A 374 27.50 37.29 -13.74
CA VAL A 374 26.13 36.80 -13.91
C VAL A 374 25.92 35.66 -12.93
N SER A 375 24.77 35.62 -12.27
CA SER A 375 24.36 34.54 -11.38
C SER A 375 22.94 34.09 -11.69
N ALA A 376 22.72 32.77 -11.69
CA ALA A 376 21.42 32.16 -11.87
C ALA A 376 21.12 31.23 -10.69
N GLN A 377 19.86 31.23 -10.24
CA GLN A 377 19.33 30.30 -9.25
C GLN A 377 18.08 29.65 -9.81
N VAL A 378 18.02 28.33 -9.79
CA VAL A 378 16.83 27.55 -10.15
C VAL A 378 16.40 26.75 -8.93
N ARG A 379 15.11 26.83 -8.59
CA ARG A 379 14.47 26.06 -7.51
C ARG A 379 13.19 25.40 -8.02
N GLY A 380 12.77 24.33 -7.37
CA GLY A 380 11.61 23.51 -7.79
C GLY A 380 11.97 22.34 -8.71
N LEU A 381 13.23 22.24 -9.13
CA LEU A 381 13.83 21.03 -9.71
C LEU A 381 14.13 19.99 -8.61
N ASP A 382 14.32 18.73 -9.01
CA ASP A 382 14.78 17.66 -8.10
C ASP A 382 16.15 17.98 -7.49
N SER A 383 16.98 18.75 -8.19
CA SER A 383 18.25 19.30 -7.70
C SER A 383 18.30 20.81 -7.98
N PRO A 384 18.46 21.66 -6.95
CA PRO A 384 18.58 23.09 -7.16
C PRO A 384 19.85 23.41 -7.94
N ILE A 385 19.78 24.44 -8.79
CA ILE A 385 20.94 24.91 -9.57
C ILE A 385 21.32 26.29 -9.06
N ASP A 386 22.59 26.47 -8.74
CA ASP A 386 23.22 27.77 -8.50
C ASP A 386 24.41 27.88 -9.46
N ASP A 387 24.34 28.79 -10.43
CA ASP A 387 25.42 29.06 -11.39
C ASP A 387 25.88 30.51 -11.22
N SER A 388 27.19 30.75 -11.22
CA SER A 388 27.75 32.09 -11.22
C SER A 388 29.03 32.12 -12.03
N TYR A 389 29.18 33.13 -12.89
CA TYR A 389 30.33 33.25 -13.77
C TYR A 389 30.66 34.71 -14.09
N GLN A 390 31.94 34.96 -14.38
CA GLN A 390 32.38 36.24 -14.93
C GLN A 390 31.98 36.33 -16.40
N ALA A 391 31.32 37.42 -16.77
CA ALA A 391 30.86 37.67 -18.11
C ALA A 391 31.54 38.92 -18.67
N LEU A 392 32.04 38.78 -19.90
CA LEU A 392 32.64 39.84 -20.68
C LEU A 392 32.07 39.77 -22.09
N THR A 393 31.34 40.80 -22.52
CA THR A 393 30.82 40.83 -23.90
C THR A 393 31.90 41.29 -24.87
N GLY A 394 31.69 41.10 -26.17
CA GLY A 394 32.44 41.83 -27.19
C GLY A 394 32.14 43.34 -27.12
N TRP A 395 32.97 44.15 -27.79
CA TRP A 395 32.67 45.56 -28.04
C TRP A 395 31.54 45.65 -29.07
N ASN A 396 30.45 46.33 -28.71
CA ASN A 396 29.29 46.52 -29.57
C ASN A 396 29.20 47.99 -30.02
N PRO A 397 29.14 48.29 -31.33
CA PRO A 397 29.19 49.66 -31.84
C PRO A 397 27.87 50.43 -31.73
N VAL A 398 26.80 49.82 -31.22
CA VAL A 398 25.43 50.38 -31.29
C VAL A 398 25.04 51.13 -30.03
N SER A 399 25.01 50.46 -28.88
CA SER A 399 24.58 51.06 -27.62
C SER A 399 24.90 50.20 -26.40
N THR A 400 24.78 50.81 -25.21
CA THR A 400 24.82 50.09 -23.93
C THR A 400 23.73 49.04 -23.80
N ALA A 401 22.51 49.33 -24.29
CA ALA A 401 21.38 48.41 -24.29
C ALA A 401 21.67 47.15 -25.11
N MET A 402 22.28 47.32 -26.30
CA MET A 402 22.66 46.19 -27.14
C MET A 402 23.70 45.27 -26.48
N ALA A 403 24.68 45.85 -25.77
CA ALA A 403 25.66 45.06 -25.00
C ALA A 403 24.98 44.22 -23.91
N THR A 404 23.99 44.78 -23.21
CA THR A 404 23.22 44.06 -22.18
C THR A 404 22.23 43.04 -22.78
N ASP A 405 21.74 43.25 -24.00
CA ASP A 405 20.86 42.31 -24.71
C ASP A 405 21.63 41.08 -25.21
N ILE A 406 22.85 41.26 -25.72
CA ILE A 406 23.73 40.14 -26.09
C ILE A 406 24.09 39.32 -24.85
N LEU A 407 24.36 40.00 -23.72
CA LEU A 407 24.58 39.32 -22.44
C LEU A 407 23.35 38.50 -22.03
N ALA A 408 22.15 39.07 -22.17
CA ALA A 408 20.88 38.41 -21.84
C ALA A 408 20.68 37.12 -22.64
N LEU A 409 20.90 37.16 -23.95
CA LEU A 409 20.80 35.98 -24.83
C LEU A 409 21.80 34.89 -24.43
N SER A 410 23.04 35.29 -24.16
CA SER A 410 24.11 34.37 -23.76
C SER A 410 23.83 33.72 -22.40
N ALA A 411 23.35 34.52 -21.44
CA ALA A 411 22.99 34.06 -20.10
C ALA A 411 21.78 33.11 -20.12
N ALA A 412 20.73 33.44 -20.87
CA ALA A 412 19.56 32.59 -21.03
C ALA A 412 19.95 31.24 -21.67
N LYS A 413 20.74 31.26 -22.75
CA LYS A 413 21.22 30.04 -23.42
C LYS A 413 22.03 29.16 -22.47
N ARG A 414 23.02 29.74 -21.77
CA ARG A 414 23.85 29.02 -20.80
C ARG A 414 23.02 28.41 -19.69
N LEU A 415 22.02 29.12 -19.17
CA LEU A 415 21.17 28.60 -18.11
C LEU A 415 20.34 27.41 -18.58
N VAL A 416 19.76 27.47 -19.78
CA VAL A 416 19.03 26.34 -20.37
C VAL A 416 19.95 25.13 -20.57
N GLU A 417 21.18 25.34 -21.05
CA GLU A 417 22.18 24.27 -21.16
C GLU A 417 22.53 23.67 -19.80
N ARG A 418 22.72 24.51 -18.77
CA ARG A 418 22.98 24.07 -17.39
C ARG A 418 21.84 23.25 -16.80
N ILE A 419 20.60 23.65 -17.05
CA ILE A 419 19.42 22.87 -16.64
C ILE A 419 19.47 21.48 -17.29
N GLY A 420 19.88 21.38 -18.57
CA GLY A 420 19.98 20.10 -19.27
C GLY A 420 21.07 19.19 -18.75
N GLN A 421 22.21 19.77 -18.41
CA GLN A 421 23.32 19.04 -17.81
C GLN A 421 22.97 18.44 -16.44
N SER A 422 22.03 19.04 -15.70
CA SER A 422 21.62 18.49 -14.40
C SER A 422 20.93 17.13 -14.50
N TRP A 423 20.53 16.71 -15.71
CA TRP A 423 19.79 15.45 -15.96
C TRP A 423 20.56 14.44 -16.79
N GLN A 424 21.84 14.71 -17.07
CA GLN A 424 22.81 13.72 -17.54
C GLN A 424 23.35 12.95 -16.35
#